data_AF-A0A2V2YFC2-F1
#
_entry.id   AF-A0A2V2YFC2-F1
#
_cell.length_a   1.000
_cell.length_b   1.000
_cell.length_c   1.000
_cell.angle_alpha   90.00
_cell.angle_beta   90.00
_cell.angle_gamma   90.00
#
_symmetry.space_group_name_H-M   'P 1'
#
loop_
_entity.id
_entity.type
_entity.pdbx_description
1 polymer ?
#
loop_
_entity_poly.entity_id
_entity_poly.type
_entity_poly.pdbx_seq_one_letter_code
_entity_poly.pdbx_strand_id
1 'polypeptide(L)'
;MTEPIIRTIQAHELEDLLLLYKDLHKQDDPLERGERLQQQWARMLANPGMEIWVMESEGSLAASCTLVIVDNLTRGGRPYALIENVVTRADQRRRGYGHAVLRQVIESAREQGCYKVMLMTSSKSDEVHQFYEGAGFTKGVKTGFIVKLD
;
A
#
# COMPACT_ATOMS: atom_id res chain seq x y z
N MET A 1 -3.46 17.90 -20.13
CA MET A 1 -2.94 16.79 -19.30
C MET A 1 -3.65 16.87 -17.97
N THR A 2 -4.28 15.80 -17.51
CA THR A 2 -4.95 15.77 -16.21
C THR A 2 -3.91 15.82 -15.10
N GLU A 3 -4.16 16.62 -14.06
CA GLU A 3 -3.27 16.67 -12.90
C GLU A 3 -3.25 15.32 -12.17
N PRO A 4 -2.13 14.93 -11.54
CA PRO A 4 -2.08 13.71 -10.73
C PRO A 4 -3.02 13.82 -9.52
N ILE A 5 -3.78 12.76 -9.25
CA ILE A 5 -4.78 12.71 -8.18
C ILE A 5 -4.48 11.53 -7.26
N ILE A 6 -4.53 11.78 -5.95
CA ILE A 6 -4.46 10.74 -4.92
C ILE A 6 -5.86 10.50 -4.38
N ARG A 7 -6.29 9.24 -4.36
CA ARG A 7 -7.62 8.84 -3.88
C ARG A 7 -7.62 7.37 -3.46
N THR A 8 -8.70 6.94 -2.81
CA THR A 8 -8.96 5.51 -2.67
C THR A 8 -9.34 4.92 -4.03
N ILE A 9 -8.99 3.65 -4.21
CA ILE A 9 -9.31 2.91 -5.43
C ILE A 9 -10.83 2.71 -5.57
N GLN A 10 -11.29 2.64 -6.81
CA GLN A 10 -12.68 2.43 -7.18
C GLN A 10 -12.93 0.97 -7.55
N ALA A 11 -14.19 0.53 -7.40
CA ALA A 11 -14.55 -0.88 -7.55
C ALA A 11 -14.24 -1.47 -8.94
N HIS A 12 -14.24 -0.66 -9.99
CA HIS A 12 -13.98 -1.12 -11.36
C HIS A 12 -12.48 -1.17 -11.72
N GLU A 13 -11.57 -0.73 -10.84
CA GLU A 13 -10.14 -0.60 -11.12
C GLU A 13 -9.32 -1.84 -10.73
N LEU A 14 -9.97 -2.99 -10.53
CA LEU A 14 -9.29 -4.23 -10.15
C LEU A 14 -8.19 -4.61 -11.15
N GLU A 15 -8.49 -4.59 -12.46
CA GLU A 15 -7.51 -5.00 -13.47
C GLU A 15 -6.35 -4.00 -13.59
N ASP A 16 -6.59 -2.71 -13.40
CA ASP A 16 -5.53 -1.69 -13.39
C ASP A 16 -4.59 -1.86 -12.20
N LEU A 17 -5.14 -2.19 -11.03
CA LEU A 17 -4.35 -2.51 -9.84
C LEU A 17 -3.51 -3.78 -10.03
N LEU A 18 -4.12 -4.83 -10.61
CA LEU A 18 -3.41 -6.09 -10.90
C LEU A 18 -2.31 -5.89 -11.95
N LEU A 19 -2.52 -4.99 -12.92
CA LEU A 19 -1.48 -4.62 -13.88
C LEU A 19 -0.32 -3.90 -13.16
N LEU A 20 -0.63 -2.99 -12.25
CA LEU A 20 0.36 -2.26 -11.47
C LEU A 20 1.19 -3.19 -10.55
N TYR A 21 0.57 -4.22 -9.97
CA TYR A 21 1.29 -5.19 -9.13
C TYR A 21 2.33 -6.03 -9.87
N LYS A 22 2.30 -6.09 -11.21
CA LYS A 22 3.40 -6.69 -11.99
C LYS A 22 4.73 -5.94 -11.83
N ASP A 23 4.69 -4.64 -11.49
CA ASP A 23 5.88 -3.84 -11.16
C ASP A 23 6.33 -4.00 -9.69
N LEU A 24 5.48 -4.61 -8.85
CA LEU A 24 5.80 -4.97 -7.47
C LEU A 24 6.50 -6.33 -7.41
N HIS A 25 5.88 -7.34 -8.03
CA HIS A 25 6.38 -8.70 -8.09
C HIS A 25 6.61 -9.10 -9.56
N LYS A 26 7.89 -9.11 -9.98
CA LYS A 26 8.26 -9.54 -11.35
C LYS A 26 7.93 -11.02 -11.63
N GLN A 27 7.91 -11.82 -10.57
CA GLN A 27 7.48 -13.20 -10.56
C GLN A 27 6.51 -13.33 -9.40
N ASP A 28 5.28 -13.68 -9.71
CA ASP A 28 4.20 -13.84 -8.76
C ASP A 28 3.45 -15.13 -9.09
N ASP A 29 2.69 -15.64 -8.13
CA ASP A 29 1.92 -16.86 -8.33
C ASP A 29 0.76 -16.61 -9.33
N PRO A 30 0.36 -17.62 -10.12
CA PRO A 30 -0.76 -17.48 -11.04
C PRO A 30 -2.04 -17.06 -10.30
N LEU A 31 -2.63 -15.93 -10.73
CA LEU A 31 -3.90 -15.45 -10.20
C LEU A 31 -5.06 -15.82 -11.12
N GLU A 32 -5.87 -16.78 -10.71
CA GLU A 32 -7.06 -17.20 -11.43
C GLU A 32 -8.11 -16.07 -11.50
N ARG A 33 -8.54 -15.74 -12.71
CA ARG A 33 -9.66 -14.82 -12.95
C ARG A 33 -10.97 -15.57 -12.80
N GLY A 34 -11.91 -15.00 -12.05
CA GLY A 34 -13.23 -15.59 -11.86
C GLY A 34 -13.97 -15.02 -10.64
N GLU A 35 -15.05 -15.71 -10.28
CA GLU A 35 -15.97 -15.26 -9.21
C GLU A 35 -15.27 -15.13 -7.86
N ARG A 36 -14.37 -16.06 -7.51
CA ARG A 36 -13.63 -16.04 -6.24
C ARG A 36 -12.81 -14.76 -6.08
N LEU A 37 -12.13 -14.33 -7.14
CA LEU A 37 -11.36 -13.09 -7.15
C LEU A 37 -12.28 -11.87 -6.98
N GLN A 38 -13.41 -11.84 -7.68
CA GLN A 38 -14.38 -10.73 -7.58
C GLN A 38 -14.98 -10.64 -6.17
N GLN A 39 -15.32 -11.78 -5.56
CA GLN A 39 -15.80 -11.80 -4.18
C GLN A 39 -14.72 -11.36 -3.19
N GLN A 40 -13.45 -11.76 -3.39
CA GLN A 40 -12.34 -11.28 -2.57
C GLN A 40 -12.16 -9.78 -2.71
N TRP A 41 -12.21 -9.27 -3.94
CA TRP A 41 -12.11 -7.85 -4.22
C TRP A 41 -13.21 -7.03 -3.53
N ALA A 42 -14.47 -7.47 -3.65
CA ALA A 42 -15.58 -6.84 -2.97
C ALA A 42 -15.43 -6.85 -1.44
N ARG A 43 -14.94 -7.96 -0.85
CA ARG A 43 -14.65 -8.02 0.60
C ARG A 43 -13.55 -7.06 1.02
N MET A 44 -12.50 -6.90 0.21
CA MET A 44 -11.42 -5.95 0.51
C MET A 44 -11.94 -4.51 0.49
N LEU A 45 -12.75 -4.14 -0.51
CA LEU A 45 -13.34 -2.81 -0.61
C LEU A 45 -14.36 -2.50 0.50
N ALA A 46 -15.04 -3.52 1.01
CA ALA A 46 -16.01 -3.38 2.09
C ALA A 46 -15.40 -3.44 3.50
N ASN A 47 -14.09 -3.69 3.62
CA ASN A 47 -13.43 -3.84 4.90
C ASN A 47 -13.12 -2.46 5.52
N PRO A 48 -13.75 -2.08 6.65
CA PRO A 48 -13.51 -0.77 7.27
C PRO A 48 -12.09 -0.61 7.84
N GLY A 49 -11.36 -1.71 8.06
CA GLY A 49 -9.97 -1.69 8.49
C GLY A 49 -8.97 -1.75 7.34
N MET A 50 -9.38 -1.56 6.09
CA MET A 50 -8.49 -1.61 4.94
C MET A 50 -8.82 -0.53 3.92
N GLU A 51 -7.79 0.18 3.46
CA GLU A 51 -7.91 1.16 2.38
C GLU A 51 -6.82 0.88 1.34
N ILE A 52 -7.18 0.95 0.06
CA ILE A 52 -6.19 0.93 -1.02
C ILE A 52 -6.16 2.32 -1.63
N TRP A 53 -5.04 3.00 -1.42
CA TRP A 53 -4.78 4.32 -1.96
C TRP A 53 -4.01 4.21 -3.27
N VAL A 54 -4.40 5.03 -4.24
CA VAL A 54 -3.80 5.06 -5.57
C VAL A 54 -3.44 6.48 -5.98
N MET A 55 -2.36 6.61 -6.76
CA MET A 55 -2.06 7.79 -7.55
C MET A 55 -2.51 7.53 -8.98
N GLU A 56 -3.44 8.33 -9.48
CA GLU A 56 -3.79 8.38 -10.90
C GLU A 56 -2.98 9.48 -11.58
N SER A 57 -2.32 9.17 -12.70
CA SER A 57 -1.59 10.13 -13.53
C SER A 57 -1.70 9.70 -14.98
N GLU A 58 -1.87 10.66 -15.89
CA GLU A 58 -1.96 10.37 -17.34
C GLU A 58 -3.07 9.33 -17.66
N GLY A 59 -4.18 9.36 -16.92
CA GLY A 59 -5.35 8.49 -17.12
C GLY A 59 -5.18 7.03 -16.71
N SER A 60 -4.21 6.74 -15.83
CA SER A 60 -3.92 5.38 -15.37
C SER A 60 -3.30 5.37 -13.97
N LEU A 61 -3.36 4.23 -13.29
CA LEU A 61 -2.74 4.07 -11.98
C LEU A 61 -1.21 4.09 -12.12
N ALA A 62 -0.58 5.01 -11.41
CA ALA A 62 0.86 5.24 -11.40
C ALA A 62 1.54 4.79 -10.10
N ALA A 63 0.81 4.73 -8.99
CA ALA A 63 1.29 4.18 -7.73
C ALA A 63 0.12 3.64 -6.89
N SER A 64 0.40 2.70 -5.99
CA SER A 64 -0.56 2.22 -5.00
C SER A 64 0.09 1.93 -3.65
N CYS A 65 -0.72 1.90 -2.60
CA CYS A 65 -0.36 1.55 -1.24
C CYS A 65 -1.61 1.04 -0.52
N THR A 66 -1.51 -0.11 0.14
CA THR A 66 -2.57 -0.64 1.01
C THR A 66 -2.30 -0.22 2.45
N LEU A 67 -3.29 0.40 3.09
CA LEU A 67 -3.34 0.66 4.52
C LEU A 67 -4.21 -0.41 5.18
N VAL A 68 -3.71 -1.02 6.26
CA VAL A 68 -4.47 -1.95 7.09
C VAL A 68 -4.46 -1.45 8.53
N ILE A 69 -5.64 -1.20 9.09
CA ILE A 69 -5.82 -0.72 10.45
C ILE A 69 -6.23 -1.90 11.33
N VAL A 70 -5.56 -2.00 12.48
CA VAL A 70 -5.76 -3.08 13.44
C VAL A 70 -6.17 -2.48 14.77
N ASP A 71 -7.39 -2.81 15.19
CA ASP A 71 -7.87 -2.50 16.53
C ASP A 71 -6.97 -3.14 17.59
N ASN A 72 -6.76 -2.42 18.68
CA ASN A 72 -5.76 -2.79 19.66
C ASN A 72 -6.13 -2.25 21.04
N LEU A 73 -6.02 -3.10 22.05
CA LEU A 73 -6.31 -2.74 23.45
C LEU A 73 -5.09 -2.13 24.17
N THR A 74 -3.89 -2.30 23.61
CA THR A 74 -2.68 -1.69 24.19
C THR A 74 -2.61 -0.19 23.88
N ARG A 75 -1.67 0.53 24.52
CA ARG A 75 -1.42 1.96 24.22
C ARG A 75 -2.67 2.84 24.35
N GLY A 76 -3.52 2.53 25.33
CA GLY A 76 -4.74 3.26 25.63
C GLY A 76 -5.89 2.95 24.68
N GLY A 77 -5.97 1.73 24.14
CA GLY A 77 -7.03 1.35 23.21
C GLY A 77 -6.87 1.93 21.80
N ARG A 78 -5.70 2.49 21.47
CA ARG A 78 -5.47 3.11 20.16
C ARG A 78 -5.08 2.05 19.12
N PRO A 79 -5.64 2.10 17.90
CA PRO A 79 -5.27 1.20 16.83
C PRO A 79 -3.82 1.44 16.37
N TYR A 80 -3.31 0.53 15.56
CA TYR A 80 -2.09 0.74 14.78
C TYR A 80 -2.33 0.30 13.35
N ALA A 81 -1.47 0.76 12.43
CA ALA A 81 -1.60 0.38 11.03
C ALA A 81 -0.37 -0.36 10.49
N LEU A 82 -0.64 -1.12 9.43
CA LEU A 82 0.35 -1.72 8.54
C LEU A 82 0.20 -1.10 7.15
N ILE A 83 1.33 -0.90 6.48
CA ILE A 83 1.38 -0.54 5.07
C ILE A 83 1.92 -1.74 4.29
N GLU A 84 1.19 -2.10 3.24
CA GLU A 84 1.51 -3.21 2.33
C GLU A 84 1.38 -2.77 0.87
N ASN A 85 1.94 -3.59 -0.03
CA ASN A 85 1.77 -3.46 -1.49
C ASN A 85 2.11 -2.06 -2.05
N VAL A 86 3.18 -1.44 -1.54
CA VAL A 86 3.65 -0.15 -2.05
C VAL A 86 4.35 -0.34 -3.38
N VAL A 87 3.79 0.23 -4.45
CA VAL A 87 4.37 0.14 -5.80
C VAL A 87 4.23 1.46 -6.54
N THR A 88 5.22 1.77 -7.37
CA THR A 88 5.15 2.84 -8.37
C THR A 88 5.51 2.25 -9.72
N ARG A 89 4.65 2.52 -10.71
CA ARG A 89 4.79 2.03 -12.08
C ARG A 89 6.14 2.41 -12.65
N ALA A 90 6.82 1.49 -13.33
CA ALA A 90 8.24 1.61 -13.67
C ALA A 90 8.58 2.90 -14.47
N ASP A 91 7.73 3.27 -15.44
CA ASP A 91 7.82 4.47 -16.27
C ASP A 91 7.47 5.79 -15.54
N GLN A 92 6.84 5.70 -14.36
CA GLN A 92 6.41 6.83 -13.54
C GLN A 92 7.26 7.01 -12.27
N ARG A 93 8.32 6.20 -12.09
CA ARG A 93 9.25 6.31 -10.95
C ARG A 93 10.01 7.64 -10.97
N ARG A 94 10.50 8.06 -9.80
CA ARG A 94 11.25 9.30 -9.57
C ARG A 94 10.46 10.60 -9.85
N ARG A 95 9.13 10.51 -9.96
CA ARG A 95 8.20 11.66 -10.03
C ARG A 95 7.62 12.09 -8.67
N GLY A 96 8.01 11.41 -7.58
CA GLY A 96 7.50 11.68 -6.23
C GLY A 96 6.18 10.99 -5.89
N TYR A 97 5.55 10.26 -6.82
CA TYR A 97 4.22 9.67 -6.64
C TYR A 97 4.13 8.67 -5.49
N GLY A 98 5.09 7.75 -5.35
CA GLY A 98 5.11 6.81 -4.23
C GLY A 98 5.19 7.50 -2.86
N HIS A 99 6.00 8.56 -2.74
CA HIS A 99 6.06 9.36 -1.51
C HIS A 99 4.76 10.11 -1.25
N ALA A 100 4.12 10.63 -2.30
CA ALA A 100 2.88 11.36 -2.18
C ALA A 100 1.74 10.45 -1.67
N VAL A 101 1.63 9.23 -2.22
CA VAL A 101 0.67 8.22 -1.73
C VAL A 101 0.98 7.82 -0.28
N LEU A 102 2.25 7.55 0.06
CA LEU A 102 2.63 7.19 1.44
C LEU A 102 2.28 8.28 2.45
N ARG A 103 2.49 9.56 2.11
CA ARG A 103 2.12 10.68 2.99
C ARG A 103 0.62 10.71 3.24
N GLN A 104 -0.19 10.53 2.20
CA GLN A 104 -1.64 10.50 2.34
C GLN A 104 -2.11 9.31 3.20
N VAL A 105 -1.49 8.15 3.01
CA VAL A 105 -1.78 6.94 3.80
C VAL A 105 -1.42 7.11 5.27
N ILE A 106 -0.26 7.71 5.57
CA ILE A 106 0.16 7.99 6.94
C ILE A 106 -0.79 9.00 7.60
N GLU A 107 -1.28 10.00 6.85
CA GLU A 107 -2.26 10.94 7.37
C GLU A 107 -3.62 10.29 7.62
N SER A 108 -4.13 9.46 6.71
CA SER A 108 -5.34 8.66 6.95
C SER A 108 -5.22 7.82 8.23
N ALA A 109 -4.09 7.14 8.44
CA ALA A 109 -3.85 6.38 9.67
C ALA A 109 -3.87 7.28 10.93
N ARG A 110 -3.32 8.50 10.84
CA ARG A 110 -3.33 9.49 11.94
C ARG A 110 -4.74 9.97 12.25
N GLU A 111 -5.52 10.32 11.24
CA GLU A 111 -6.92 10.75 11.35
C GLU A 111 -7.78 9.67 12.02
N GLN A 112 -7.48 8.40 11.73
CA GLN A 112 -8.12 7.23 12.35
C GLN A 112 -7.55 6.88 13.75
N GLY A 113 -6.72 7.75 14.32
CA GLY A 113 -6.23 7.63 15.70
C GLY A 113 -5.14 6.58 15.90
N CYS A 114 -4.51 6.09 14.82
CA CYS A 114 -3.43 5.11 14.94
C CYS A 114 -2.22 5.71 15.68
N TYR A 115 -1.69 4.99 16.66
CA TYR A 115 -0.51 5.47 17.39
C TYR A 115 0.83 5.23 16.67
N LYS A 116 0.82 4.37 15.64
CA LYS A 116 1.95 4.09 14.76
C LYS A 116 1.48 3.47 13.45
N VAL A 117 2.34 3.55 12.43
CA VAL A 117 2.25 2.80 11.18
C VAL A 117 3.54 2.00 11.02
N MET A 118 3.46 0.79 10.51
CA MET A 118 4.61 -0.09 10.27
C MET A 118 4.58 -0.62 8.83
N LEU A 119 5.75 -0.91 8.27
CA LEU A 119 5.88 -1.65 7.02
C LEU A 119 7.06 -2.61 7.13
N MET A 120 7.06 -3.66 6.31
CA MET A 120 8.20 -4.55 6.13
C MET A 120 8.58 -4.56 4.66
N THR A 121 9.88 -4.56 4.38
CA THR A 121 10.39 -4.73 3.01
C THR A 121 11.50 -5.77 3.01
N SER A 122 11.45 -6.68 2.03
CA SER A 122 12.53 -7.64 1.76
C SER A 122 13.66 -7.04 0.93
N SER A 123 13.47 -5.80 0.43
CA SER A 123 14.47 -5.11 -0.37
C SER A 123 15.74 -4.87 0.45
N LYS A 124 16.88 -5.26 -0.12
CA LYS A 124 18.22 -4.93 0.39
C LYS A 124 18.80 -3.67 -0.25
N SER A 125 18.03 -3.02 -1.12
CA SER A 125 18.47 -1.80 -1.82
C SER A 125 18.42 -0.60 -0.87
N ASP A 126 19.56 0.08 -0.73
CA ASP A 126 19.65 1.34 0.02
C ASP A 126 18.72 2.40 -0.55
N GLU A 127 18.50 2.42 -1.88
CA GLU A 127 17.55 3.34 -2.53
C GLU A 127 16.12 3.12 -2.00
N VAL A 128 15.71 1.87 -1.83
CA VAL A 128 14.38 1.54 -1.28
C VAL A 128 14.29 1.91 0.20
N HIS A 129 15.36 1.75 0.95
CA HIS A 129 15.38 2.18 2.37
C HIS A 129 15.28 3.70 2.48
N GLN A 130 16.06 4.43 1.68
CA GLN A 130 16.02 5.89 1.61
C GLN A 130 14.65 6.40 1.15
N PHE A 131 13.98 5.68 0.24
CA PHE A 131 12.60 5.97 -0.15
C PHE A 131 11.64 5.92 1.06
N TYR A 132 11.71 4.90 1.91
CA TYR A 132 10.88 4.85 3.10
C TYR A 132 11.31 5.87 4.17
N GLU A 133 12.61 6.06 4.38
CA GLU A 133 13.12 7.09 5.31
C GLU A 133 12.68 8.50 4.89
N GLY A 134 12.69 8.80 3.59
CA GLY A 134 12.18 10.05 3.00
C GLY A 134 10.66 10.25 3.14
N ALA A 135 9.91 9.17 3.39
CA ALA A 135 8.50 9.21 3.74
C ALA A 135 8.25 9.33 5.26
N GLY A 136 9.30 9.37 6.08
CA GLY A 136 9.22 9.54 7.53
C GLY A 136 9.33 8.25 8.35
N PHE A 137 9.65 7.11 7.71
CA PHE A 137 9.91 5.86 8.43
C PHE A 137 11.30 5.85 9.06
N THR A 138 11.45 5.12 10.16
CA THR A 138 12.76 4.86 10.79
C THR A 138 13.02 3.36 10.81
N LYS A 139 14.06 2.92 10.10
CA LYS A 139 14.48 1.51 10.13
C LYS A 139 15.21 1.16 11.43
N GLY A 140 15.26 -0.13 11.78
CA GLY A 140 15.98 -0.62 12.97
C GLY A 140 15.27 -0.44 14.31
N VAL A 141 14.12 0.24 14.36
CA VAL A 141 13.31 0.37 15.59
C VAL A 141 12.63 -0.96 15.98
N LYS A 142 12.38 -1.83 15.00
CA LYS A 142 11.79 -3.17 15.16
C LYS A 142 12.54 -4.19 14.30
N THR A 143 12.58 -5.43 14.77
CA THR A 143 13.07 -6.59 14.02
C THR A 143 11.87 -7.35 13.47
N GLY A 144 11.81 -7.55 12.15
CA GLY A 144 10.79 -8.36 11.51
C GLY A 144 11.07 -9.85 11.66
N PHE A 145 10.03 -10.64 11.94
CA PHE A 145 10.08 -12.10 11.98
C PHE A 145 9.01 -12.64 11.04
N ILE A 146 9.35 -13.67 10.26
CA ILE A 146 8.45 -14.26 9.25
C ILE A 146 8.48 -15.78 9.42
N VAL A 147 7.29 -16.37 9.52
CA VAL A 147 7.07 -17.82 9.35
C VAL A 147 6.28 -17.99 8.06
N LYS A 148 6.77 -18.87 7.17
CA LYS A 148 6.03 -19.26 5.97
C LYS A 148 5.05 -20.37 6.35
N LEU A 149 3.81 -20.24 5.88
CA LEU A 149 2.74 -21.21 6.02
C LEU A 149 2.45 -21.65 4.60
N ASP A 150 2.91 -22.85 4.25
CA ASP A 150 2.96 -23.37 2.88
C ASP A 150 1.61 -23.33 2.15
#